data_AF-A0A7Y8SZG0-F1
#
_entry.id   AF-A0A7Y8SZG0-F1
#
_cell.length_a   1.000
_cell.length_b   1.000
_cell.length_c   1.000
_cell.angle_alpha   90.00
_cell.angle_beta   90.00
_cell.angle_gamma   90.00
#
_symmetry.space_group_name_H-M   'P 1'
#
loop_
_entity.id
_entity.type
_entity.pdbx_description
1 polymer ?
#
loop_
_entity_poly.entity_id
_entity_poly.type
_entity_poly.pdbx_seq_one_letter_code
_entity_poly.pdbx_strand_id
1 'polypeptide(L)'
;MRKRGWILAVSILGAFVSQGAMAAAEKDGPPYTEAEFFALAGNRVSTVSNERLEDWWSRQPAYLKTRILSNETAYWWPIILCNYLGFDEQQKSSASTLIKCETDRHEASQRAEAWWTPDGRFIGPSEECLARGKRDLNGTPICD
;
A
#
# COMPACT_ATOMS: atom_id res chain seq x y z
N MET A 1 -26.03 -12.76 -75.84
CA MET A 1 -26.67 -12.89 -74.51
C MET A 1 -25.57 -13.24 -73.51
N ARG A 2 -25.02 -12.26 -72.74
CA ARG A 2 -25.22 -12.05 -71.28
C ARG A 2 -25.26 -13.39 -70.50
N LYS A 3 -24.41 -13.70 -69.50
CA LYS A 3 -23.85 -12.89 -68.40
C LYS A 3 -22.53 -13.50 -67.88
N ARG A 4 -21.50 -12.67 -67.63
CA ARG A 4 -20.29 -13.03 -66.86
C ARG A 4 -20.60 -12.84 -65.38
N GLY A 5 -20.41 -13.90 -64.59
CA GLY A 5 -20.64 -13.95 -63.15
C GLY A 5 -19.51 -13.27 -62.37
N TRP A 6 -19.91 -12.55 -61.34
CA TRP A 6 -19.11 -11.74 -60.43
C TRP A 6 -18.52 -12.60 -59.32
N ILE A 7 -17.26 -12.36 -58.93
CA ILE A 7 -16.83 -12.46 -57.53
C ILE A 7 -15.80 -11.34 -57.29
N LEU A 8 -16.24 -10.30 -56.58
CA LEU A 8 -15.41 -9.22 -56.05
C LEU A 8 -15.38 -9.44 -54.55
N ALA A 9 -14.26 -9.92 -54.02
CA ALA A 9 -14.05 -10.10 -52.59
C ALA A 9 -12.61 -9.71 -52.25
N VAL A 10 -12.42 -8.46 -51.86
CA VAL A 10 -11.21 -8.03 -51.15
C VAL A 10 -11.70 -7.43 -49.84
N SER A 11 -11.54 -8.23 -48.79
CA SER A 11 -11.92 -7.93 -47.42
C SER A 11 -11.13 -6.75 -46.87
N ILE A 12 -11.87 -5.87 -46.20
CA ILE A 12 -11.40 -4.74 -45.41
C ILE A 12 -10.46 -5.28 -44.32
N LEU A 13 -9.17 -5.00 -44.41
CA LEU A 13 -8.25 -5.18 -43.28
C LEU A 13 -8.60 -4.14 -42.22
N GLY A 14 -9.14 -4.61 -41.10
CA GLY A 14 -9.47 -3.79 -39.95
C GLY A 14 -8.23 -3.10 -39.39
N ALA A 15 -8.33 -1.78 -39.26
CA ALA A 15 -7.43 -1.02 -38.42
C ALA A 15 -7.61 -1.50 -36.98
N PHE A 16 -6.63 -2.26 -36.47
CA PHE A 16 -6.45 -2.43 -35.03
C PHE A 16 -6.08 -1.06 -34.46
N VAL A 17 -7.10 -0.33 -34.01
CA VAL A 17 -6.91 0.80 -33.11
C VAL A 17 -6.49 0.19 -31.79
N SER A 18 -5.18 0.12 -31.56
CA SER A 18 -4.60 -0.14 -30.25
C SER A 18 -5.11 0.94 -29.31
N GLN A 19 -6.20 0.66 -28.59
CA GLN A 19 -6.55 1.42 -27.41
C GLN A 19 -5.43 1.15 -26.41
N GLY A 20 -4.40 2.00 -26.46
CA GLY A 20 -3.44 2.11 -25.37
C GLY A 20 -4.25 2.37 -24.12
N ALA A 21 -4.29 1.38 -23.23
CA ALA A 21 -4.70 1.59 -21.86
C ALA A 21 -3.82 2.73 -21.35
N MET A 22 -4.40 3.94 -21.27
CA MET A 22 -3.78 5.01 -20.53
C MET A 22 -3.83 4.56 -19.08
N ALA A 23 -2.75 3.91 -18.63
CA ALA A 23 -2.43 3.84 -17.22
C ALA A 23 -2.52 5.29 -16.73
N ALA A 24 -3.50 5.58 -15.87
CA ALA A 24 -3.58 6.85 -15.19
C ALA A 24 -2.20 7.09 -14.57
N ALA A 25 -1.60 8.26 -14.85
CA ALA A 25 -0.34 8.62 -14.23
C ALA A 25 -0.54 8.53 -12.72
N GLU A 26 0.04 7.49 -12.11
CA GLU A 26 0.01 7.27 -10.68
C GLU A 26 0.73 8.47 -10.06
N LYS A 27 0.03 9.24 -9.25
CA LYS A 27 0.62 10.40 -8.59
C LYS A 27 1.74 9.92 -7.67
N ASP A 28 2.98 10.33 -7.96
CA ASP A 28 4.18 10.01 -7.19
C ASP A 28 4.28 10.81 -5.87
N GLY A 29 3.24 10.75 -5.04
CA GLY A 29 3.37 11.21 -3.64
C GLY A 29 2.16 11.95 -3.05
N PRO A 30 2.25 12.26 -1.75
CA PRO A 30 1.21 12.97 -1.03
C PRO A 30 1.02 14.43 -1.49
N PRO A 31 -0.13 15.07 -1.19
CA PRO A 31 -1.28 14.47 -0.51
C PRO A 31 -2.11 13.61 -1.45
N TYR A 32 -2.47 12.41 -1.01
CA TYR A 32 -3.33 11.51 -1.77
C TYR A 32 -4.80 11.91 -1.60
N THR A 33 -5.61 11.59 -2.60
CA THR A 33 -7.07 11.63 -2.51
C THR A 33 -7.57 10.37 -1.81
N GLU A 34 -8.81 10.40 -1.32
CA GLU A 34 -9.45 9.23 -0.74
C GLU A 34 -9.58 8.08 -1.75
N ALA A 35 -9.85 8.39 -3.03
CA ALA A 35 -9.89 7.40 -4.09
C ALA A 35 -8.52 6.73 -4.31
N GLU A 36 -7.43 7.51 -4.34
CA GLU A 36 -6.05 6.99 -4.42
C GLU A 36 -5.70 6.15 -3.19
N PHE A 37 -6.15 6.56 -2.00
CA PHE A 37 -5.97 5.77 -0.78
C PHE A 37 -6.59 4.39 -0.90
N PHE A 38 -7.87 4.28 -1.26
CA PHE A 38 -8.52 2.96 -1.39
C PHE A 38 -7.96 2.12 -2.55
N ALA A 39 -7.50 2.77 -3.63
CA ALA A 39 -6.83 2.08 -4.74
C ALA A 39 -5.49 1.44 -4.30
N LEU A 40 -4.75 2.11 -3.41
CA LEU A 40 -3.40 1.69 -2.99
C LEU A 40 -3.40 0.86 -1.69
N ALA A 41 -4.34 1.10 -0.79
CA ALA A 41 -4.37 0.51 0.55
C ALA A 41 -4.68 -0.99 0.52
N GLY A 42 -5.52 -1.46 -0.40
CA GLY A 42 -5.89 -2.88 -0.49
C GLY A 42 -4.72 -3.83 -0.73
N ASN A 43 -3.65 -3.35 -1.38
CA ASN A 43 -2.42 -4.14 -1.62
C ASN A 43 -1.42 -4.05 -0.46
N ARG A 44 -1.61 -3.11 0.47
CA ARG A 44 -0.64 -2.77 1.53
C ARG A 44 -1.14 -3.10 2.93
N VAL A 45 -2.46 -3.20 3.10
CA VAL A 45 -3.12 -3.55 4.35
C VAL A 45 -3.50 -5.03 4.31
N SER A 46 -2.51 -5.90 4.48
CA SER A 46 -2.65 -7.36 4.31
C SER A 46 -3.60 -8.06 5.30
N THR A 47 -4.09 -7.36 6.32
CA THR A 47 -4.83 -7.93 7.45
C THR A 47 -6.26 -7.42 7.60
N VAL A 48 -6.69 -6.47 6.77
CA VAL A 48 -8.04 -5.88 6.84
C VAL A 48 -8.67 -5.97 5.46
N SER A 49 -9.88 -6.55 5.36
CA SER A 49 -10.63 -6.52 4.11
C SER A 49 -10.96 -5.07 3.73
N ASN A 50 -11.02 -4.75 2.43
CA ASN A 50 -11.38 -3.41 1.96
C ASN A 50 -12.68 -2.90 2.60
N GLU A 51 -13.68 -3.77 2.76
CA GLU A 51 -14.94 -3.45 3.44
C GLU A 51 -14.73 -2.97 4.90
N ARG A 52 -13.84 -3.61 5.66
CA ARG A 52 -13.51 -3.20 7.02
C ARG A 52 -12.69 -1.92 7.05
N LEU A 53 -11.87 -1.69 6.02
CA LEU A 53 -11.10 -0.46 5.89
C LEU A 53 -12.01 0.73 5.61
N GLU A 54 -13.00 0.59 4.72
CA GLU A 54 -14.00 1.62 4.42
C GLU A 54 -14.86 1.94 5.66
N ASP A 55 -15.35 0.92 6.35
CA ASP A 55 -16.12 1.10 7.59
C ASP A 55 -15.30 1.80 8.68
N TRP A 56 -14.04 1.39 8.88
CA TRP A 56 -13.14 2.07 9.80
C TRP A 56 -12.91 3.53 9.40
N TRP A 57 -12.59 3.76 8.12
CA TRP A 57 -12.30 5.07 7.56
C TRP A 57 -13.48 6.02 7.75
N SER A 58 -14.71 5.57 7.51
CA SER A 58 -15.92 6.39 7.67
C SER A 58 -16.05 7.00 9.07
N ARG A 59 -15.55 6.31 10.10
CA ARG A 59 -15.65 6.70 11.52
C ARG A 59 -14.49 7.55 12.03
N GLN A 60 -13.43 7.72 11.23
CA GLN A 60 -12.24 8.45 11.67
C GLN A 60 -12.43 9.97 11.65
N PRO A 61 -11.80 10.70 12.59
CA PRO A 61 -11.83 12.15 12.59
C PRO A 61 -11.09 12.73 11.38
N ALA A 62 -11.53 13.91 10.93
CA ALA A 62 -11.00 14.56 9.72
C ALA A 62 -9.48 14.78 9.78
N TYR A 63 -8.93 15.15 10.94
CA TYR A 63 -7.49 15.38 11.10
C TYR A 63 -6.68 14.11 10.81
N LEU A 64 -7.18 12.93 11.21
CA LEU A 64 -6.47 11.66 11.03
C LEU A 64 -6.48 11.26 9.55
N LYS A 65 -7.62 11.42 8.87
CA LYS A 65 -7.73 11.22 7.42
C LYS A 65 -6.74 12.12 6.68
N THR A 66 -6.74 13.42 6.96
CA THR A 66 -5.78 14.37 6.38
C THR A 66 -4.35 13.94 6.65
N ARG A 67 -4.02 13.56 7.89
CA ARG A 67 -2.67 13.11 8.27
C ARG A 67 -2.23 11.88 7.46
N ILE A 68 -3.08 10.88 7.31
CA ILE A 68 -2.77 9.69 6.50
C ILE A 68 -2.52 10.10 5.05
N LEU A 69 -3.44 10.85 4.46
CA LEU A 69 -3.35 11.28 3.06
C LEU A 69 -2.15 12.18 2.78
N SER A 70 -1.68 12.96 3.76
CA SER A 70 -0.51 13.82 3.62
C SER A 70 0.83 13.11 3.82
N ASN A 71 0.83 11.83 4.18
CA ASN A 71 2.07 11.05 4.36
C ASN A 71 2.32 10.09 3.20
N GLU A 72 3.57 9.66 3.08
CA GLU A 72 3.95 8.58 2.17
C GLU A 72 3.18 7.30 2.52
N THR A 73 2.89 6.51 1.49
CA THR A 73 2.15 5.25 1.61
C THR A 73 2.75 4.25 2.61
N ALA A 74 4.07 4.28 2.83
CA ALA A 74 4.76 3.45 3.82
C ALA A 74 4.44 3.82 5.29
N TYR A 75 3.90 5.01 5.54
CA TYR A 75 3.47 5.47 6.87
C TYR A 75 1.98 5.24 7.15
N TRP A 76 1.17 4.94 6.12
CA TRP A 76 -0.27 4.80 6.30
C TRP A 76 -0.62 3.71 7.31
N TRP A 77 -0.07 2.51 7.15
CA TRP A 77 -0.38 1.40 8.06
C TRP A 77 0.14 1.63 9.48
N PRO A 78 1.38 2.11 9.71
CA PRO A 78 1.81 2.56 11.03
C PRO A 78 0.85 3.55 11.70
N ILE A 79 0.40 4.59 10.99
CA ILE A 79 -0.56 5.58 11.50
C ILE A 79 -1.89 4.92 11.83
N ILE A 80 -2.46 4.14 10.89
CA ILE A 80 -3.74 3.45 11.08
C ILE A 80 -3.66 2.50 12.27
N LEU A 81 -2.63 1.65 12.34
CA LEU A 81 -2.47 0.65 13.39
C LEU A 81 -2.33 1.28 14.78
N CYS A 82 -1.47 2.29 14.92
CA CYS A 82 -1.27 2.96 16.19
C CYS A 82 -2.52 3.71 16.64
N ASN A 83 -3.28 4.35 15.73
CA ASN A 83 -4.53 5.01 16.10
C ASN A 83 -5.69 4.01 16.31
N TYR A 84 -5.72 2.87 15.58
CA TYR A 84 -6.77 1.85 15.67
C TYR A 84 -6.66 0.95 16.92
N LEU A 85 -5.45 0.57 17.33
CA LEU A 85 -5.23 -0.29 18.51
C LEU A 85 -5.50 0.40 19.86
N GLY A 86 -6.16 1.56 19.86
CA GLY A 86 -6.61 2.20 21.10
C GLY A 86 -5.60 3.16 21.73
N PHE A 87 -4.66 3.71 20.96
CA PHE A 87 -4.05 5.00 21.30
C PHE A 87 -4.97 6.18 20.89
N ASP A 88 -6.28 5.93 20.94
CA ASP A 88 -7.38 6.89 20.74
C ASP A 88 -7.64 7.64 22.06
N GLU A 89 -8.24 8.83 21.98
CA GLU A 89 -8.40 9.91 22.97
C GLU A 89 -8.81 9.49 24.40
N GLN A 90 -9.32 8.27 24.59
CA GLN A 90 -9.66 7.72 25.91
C GLN A 90 -8.45 7.10 26.64
N GLN A 91 -7.44 6.63 25.91
CA GLN A 91 -6.11 6.41 26.47
C GLN A 91 -5.29 7.68 26.26
N LYS A 92 -4.90 8.30 27.37
CA LYS A 92 -4.07 9.52 27.46
C LYS A 92 -2.63 9.30 26.94
N SER A 93 -2.44 8.58 25.83
CA SER A 93 -1.14 8.52 25.18
C SER A 93 -0.79 9.92 24.68
N SER A 94 0.30 10.47 25.19
CA SER A 94 0.80 11.74 24.69
C SER A 94 1.07 11.63 23.19
N ALA A 95 0.96 12.74 22.47
CA ALA A 95 1.32 12.81 21.05
C ALA A 95 2.71 12.19 20.77
N SER A 96 3.65 12.29 21.72
CA SER A 96 4.96 11.65 21.65
C SER A 96 4.91 10.12 21.64
N THR A 97 4.01 9.48 22.40
CA THR A 97 3.83 8.02 22.40
C THR A 97 3.25 7.54 21.08
N LEU A 98 2.28 8.28 20.54
CA LEU A 98 1.69 7.99 19.22
C LEU A 98 2.75 8.07 18.12
N ILE A 99 3.50 9.18 18.06
CA ILE A 99 4.60 9.35 17.09
C ILE A 99 5.62 8.22 17.24
N LYS A 100 6.01 7.88 18.48
CA LYS A 100 6.95 6.77 18.71
C LYS A 100 6.40 5.44 18.20
N CYS A 101 5.14 5.13 18.44
CA CYS A 101 4.51 3.92 17.92
C CYS A 101 4.58 3.88 16.39
N GLU A 102 4.22 4.98 15.74
CA GLU A 102 4.22 5.10 14.29
C GLU A 102 5.62 4.92 13.71
N THR A 103 6.63 5.58 14.29
CA THR A 103 8.04 5.43 13.90
C THR A 103 8.53 4.00 14.10
N ASP A 104 8.34 3.42 15.29
CA ASP A 104 8.79 2.07 15.60
C ASP A 104 8.15 1.03 14.64
N ARG A 105 6.87 1.21 14.31
CA ARG A 105 6.14 0.35 13.36
C ARG A 105 6.60 0.53 11.93
N HIS A 106 6.86 1.77 11.52
CA HIS A 106 7.41 2.07 10.20
C HIS A 106 8.80 1.42 10.05
N GLU A 107 9.72 1.66 10.98
CA GLU A 107 11.05 1.04 10.97
C GLU A 107 10.98 -0.49 10.98
N ALA A 108 10.08 -1.07 11.78
CA ALA A 108 9.87 -2.52 11.79
C ALA A 108 9.41 -3.05 10.43
N SER A 109 8.52 -2.33 9.72
CA SER A 109 8.10 -2.72 8.36
C SER A 109 9.24 -2.66 7.35
N GLN A 110 10.09 -1.63 7.41
CA GLN A 110 11.25 -1.48 6.53
C GLN A 110 12.28 -2.60 6.77
N ARG A 111 12.53 -2.95 8.04
CA ARG A 111 13.39 -4.10 8.40
C ARG A 111 12.83 -5.41 7.86
N ALA A 112 11.52 -5.62 8.01
CA ALA A 112 10.87 -6.83 7.51
C ALA A 112 10.94 -6.93 5.98
N GLU A 113 10.81 -5.82 5.26
CA GLU A 113 10.96 -5.77 3.79
C GLU A 113 12.37 -6.19 3.34
N ALA A 114 13.41 -5.76 4.06
CA ALA A 114 14.79 -6.15 3.80
C ALA A 114 15.06 -7.66 3.96
N TRP A 115 14.15 -8.43 4.55
CA TRP A 115 14.24 -9.88 4.68
C TRP A 115 13.64 -10.66 3.51
N TRP A 116 13.22 -9.97 2.47
CA TRP A 116 12.70 -10.56 1.24
C TRP A 116 13.55 -10.13 0.06
N THR A 117 13.80 -11.05 -0.85
CA THR A 117 14.38 -10.71 -2.15
C THR A 117 13.30 -10.18 -3.10
N PRO A 118 13.67 -9.48 -4.20
CA PRO A 118 12.70 -8.94 -5.15
C PRO A 118 11.78 -9.99 -5.80
N ASP A 119 12.21 -11.25 -5.87
CA ASP A 119 11.42 -12.39 -6.35
C ASP A 119 10.52 -13.02 -5.26
N GLY A 120 10.46 -12.43 -4.06
CA GLY A 120 9.56 -12.84 -2.98
C GLY A 120 10.07 -14.01 -2.14
N ARG A 121 11.36 -14.35 -2.22
CA ARG A 121 11.98 -15.37 -1.35
C ARG A 121 12.40 -14.75 -0.03
N PHE A 122 12.01 -15.39 1.07
CA PHE A 122 12.45 -15.00 2.41
C PHE A 122 13.93 -15.36 2.60
N ILE A 123 14.75 -14.36 2.94
CA ILE A 123 16.16 -14.51 3.32
C ILE A 123 16.39 -14.32 4.82
N GLY A 124 15.47 -13.61 5.50
CA GLY A 124 15.56 -13.39 6.94
C GLY A 124 16.71 -12.49 7.39
N PRO A 125 16.85 -12.30 8.72
CA PRO A 125 17.99 -11.59 9.30
C PRO A 125 19.29 -12.40 9.17
N SER A 126 20.42 -11.72 8.99
CA SER A 126 21.73 -12.38 8.94
C SER A 126 22.11 -13.06 10.25
N GLU A 127 22.99 -14.07 10.20
CA GLU A 127 23.52 -14.72 11.41
C GLU A 127 24.21 -13.71 12.34
N GLU A 128 24.92 -12.73 11.78
CA GLU A 128 25.55 -11.64 12.53
C GLU A 128 24.51 -10.80 13.28
N CYS A 129 23.38 -10.46 12.65
CA CYS A 129 22.30 -9.75 13.31
C CYS A 129 21.72 -10.56 14.48
N LEU A 130 21.46 -11.85 14.25
CA LEU A 130 20.93 -12.73 15.29
C LEU A 130 21.89 -12.85 16.48
N ALA A 131 23.20 -12.91 16.22
CA ALA A 131 24.24 -12.98 17.25
C ALA A 131 24.30 -11.72 18.14
N ARG A 132 23.93 -10.54 17.63
CA ARG A 132 23.84 -9.29 18.42
C ARG A 132 22.74 -9.33 19.48
N GLY A 133 21.71 -10.16 19.29
CA GLY A 133 20.64 -10.36 20.27
C GLY A 133 19.71 -9.15 20.51
N LYS A 134 19.80 -8.08 19.72
CA LYS A 134 18.93 -6.89 19.85
C LYS A 134 17.56 -7.16 19.25
N ARG A 135 16.49 -6.77 19.96
CA ARG A 135 15.10 -6.96 19.54
C ARG A 135 14.26 -5.73 19.83
N ASP A 136 13.23 -5.50 19.01
CA ASP A 136 12.20 -4.50 19.26
C ASP A 136 11.18 -4.99 20.29
N LEU A 137 10.19 -4.14 20.61
CA LEU A 137 9.13 -4.44 21.58
C LEU A 137 8.26 -5.66 21.19
N ASN A 138 8.27 -6.09 19.94
CA ASN A 138 7.55 -7.26 19.46
C ASN A 138 8.46 -8.50 19.36
N GLY A 139 9.72 -8.41 19.78
CA GLY A 139 10.69 -9.48 19.69
C GLY A 139 11.35 -9.61 18.31
N THR A 140 11.10 -8.68 17.38
CA THR A 140 11.69 -8.66 16.04
C THR A 140 13.18 -8.28 16.13
N PRO A 141 14.11 -9.04 15.52
CA PRO A 141 15.52 -8.65 15.46
C PRO A 141 15.76 -7.24 14.90
N ILE A 142 16.67 -6.50 15.52
CA ILE A 142 17.12 -5.16 15.10
C ILE A 142 18.51 -5.32 14.47
N CYS A 143 18.57 -5.24 13.13
CA CYS A 143 19.76 -5.57 12.34
C CYS A 143 20.55 -4.35 11.82
N ASP A 144 20.04 -3.15 12.02
CA ASP A 144 20.68 -1.85 11.77
C ASP A 144 21.77 -1.49 12.78
#